data_AF-A0A520LL33-F1
#
_entry.id   AF-A0A520LL33-F1
#
_cell.length_a   1.000
_cell.length_b   1.000
_cell.length_c   1.000
_cell.angle_alpha   90.00
_cell.angle_beta   90.00
_cell.angle_gamma   90.00
#
_symmetry.space_group_name_H-M   'P 1'
#
loop_
_entity.id
_entity.type
_entity.pdbx_description
1 polymer ?
#
loop_
_entity_poly.entity_id
_entity_poly.type
_entity_poly.pdbx_seq_one_letter_code
_entity_poly.pdbx_strand_id
1 'polypeptide(L)'
;DWDQAVGRHHHPNAHLSAVLYLTGSGSCEEGVLRLHAPVQPNELVPGLAAGHGGPIAAEHPFNLSHWDIAPHPGLLVLFPSRLDHSVLVNGDPELLRCSISFDFALTAPADGQPPEYLAPHPTVWTPQSARVN
;
A
#
# COMPACT_ATOMS: atom_id res chain seq x y z
N ASP A 1 -11.53 -22.61 4.60
CA ASP A 1 -11.89 -21.19 4.52
C ASP A 1 -10.59 -20.41 4.39
N TRP A 2 -10.07 -20.32 3.16
CA TRP A 2 -8.73 -19.79 2.85
C TRP A 2 -8.80 -18.48 2.07
N ASP A 3 -10.00 -17.87 1.98
CA ASP A 3 -10.28 -16.62 1.26
C ASP A 3 -9.79 -15.40 2.04
N GLN A 4 -8.54 -15.42 2.47
CA GLN A 4 -7.94 -14.34 3.25
C GLN A 4 -7.63 -13.14 2.33
N ALA A 5 -8.44 -12.09 2.48
CA ALA A 5 -8.21 -10.78 1.89
C ALA A 5 -8.07 -9.71 2.99
N VAL A 6 -7.33 -8.65 2.67
CA VAL A 6 -7.26 -7.45 3.50
C VAL A 6 -7.95 -6.33 2.75
N GLY A 7 -9.02 -5.79 3.35
CA GLY A 7 -9.80 -4.70 2.78
C GLY A 7 -8.98 -3.44 2.55
N ARG A 8 -9.55 -2.49 1.80
CA ARG A 8 -8.92 -1.19 1.53
C ARG A 8 -8.68 -0.42 2.84
N HIS A 9 -7.43 -0.04 3.09
CA HIS A 9 -7.02 0.72 4.28
C HIS A 9 -5.72 1.50 4.01
N HIS A 10 -5.30 2.31 4.98
CA HIS A 10 -4.01 3.00 5.01
C HIS A 10 -3.54 3.12 6.46
N HIS A 11 -2.27 3.51 6.69
CA HIS A 11 -1.64 3.51 8.01
C HIS A 11 -1.46 4.95 8.51
N PRO A 12 -2.36 5.47 9.38
CA PRO A 12 -2.46 6.92 9.66
C PRO A 12 -1.32 7.51 10.51
N ASN A 13 -0.55 6.68 11.21
CA ASN A 13 0.53 7.12 12.11
C ASN A 13 1.94 6.85 11.54
N ALA A 14 2.02 6.44 10.29
CA ALA A 14 3.27 6.14 9.60
C ALA A 14 3.46 7.09 8.41
N HIS A 15 4.71 7.24 7.99
CA HIS A 15 5.07 7.99 6.79
C HIS A 15 5.34 7.03 5.63
N LEU A 16 6.23 6.06 5.92
CA LEU A 16 6.62 4.88 5.16
C LEU A 16 5.77 3.64 5.48
N SER A 17 5.20 2.93 4.51
CA SER A 17 4.75 1.54 4.72
C SER A 17 5.47 0.62 3.75
N ALA A 18 5.76 -0.60 4.19
CA ALA A 18 6.49 -1.57 3.40
C ALA A 18 5.94 -2.99 3.56
N VAL A 19 6.10 -3.76 2.48
CA VAL A 19 5.83 -5.20 2.44
C VAL A 19 7.02 -5.90 1.82
N LEU A 20 7.60 -6.86 2.54
CA LEU A 20 8.62 -7.78 2.06
C LEU A 20 7.99 -9.15 1.79
N TYR A 21 8.04 -9.62 0.56
CA TYR A 21 7.51 -10.93 0.19
C TYR A 21 8.53 -12.05 0.40
N LEU A 22 8.14 -13.07 1.15
CA LEU A 22 8.95 -14.26 1.43
C LEU A 22 8.65 -15.39 0.45
N THR A 23 7.41 -15.46 -0.04
CA THR A 23 6.96 -16.41 -1.05
C THR A 23 6.16 -15.70 -2.15
N GLY A 24 6.00 -16.38 -3.29
CA GLY A 24 5.19 -15.96 -4.42
C GLY A 24 5.77 -16.42 -5.76
N SER A 25 4.96 -16.49 -6.81
CA SER A 25 5.35 -16.86 -8.16
C SER A 25 5.63 -15.65 -9.05
N GLY A 26 5.30 -14.43 -8.61
CA GLY A 26 5.31 -13.23 -9.44
C GLY A 26 4.13 -13.15 -10.42
N SER A 27 3.20 -14.10 -10.35
CA SER A 27 1.94 -14.04 -11.08
C SER A 27 0.92 -13.16 -10.36
N CYS A 28 -0.07 -12.63 -11.10
CA CYS A 28 -1.17 -11.88 -10.50
C CYS A 28 -2.27 -12.79 -9.89
N GLU A 29 -2.04 -14.10 -9.84
CA GLU A 29 -3.04 -15.08 -9.37
C GLU A 29 -2.99 -15.25 -7.85
N GLU A 30 -1.84 -14.94 -7.23
CA GLU A 30 -1.59 -15.10 -5.80
C GLU A 30 -1.86 -13.81 -5.03
N GLY A 31 -3.13 -13.42 -4.90
CA GLY A 31 -3.58 -12.35 -4.00
C GLY A 31 -2.64 -11.14 -3.92
N VAL A 32 -2.67 -10.32 -4.96
CA VAL A 32 -1.76 -9.19 -5.17
C VAL A 32 -1.96 -8.08 -4.13
N LEU A 33 -0.90 -7.29 -3.91
CA LEU A 33 -1.03 -5.97 -3.30
C LEU A 33 -1.59 -5.02 -4.34
N ARG A 34 -2.77 -4.46 -4.06
CA ARG A 34 -3.40 -3.42 -4.88
C ARG A 34 -3.20 -2.06 -4.23
N LEU A 35 -2.50 -1.17 -4.92
CA LEU A 35 -2.36 0.24 -4.58
C LEU A 35 -3.44 1.05 -5.29
N HIS A 36 -4.26 1.80 -4.56
CA HIS A 36 -5.35 2.58 -5.16
C HIS A 36 -4.89 4.00 -5.48
N ALA A 37 -5.20 4.49 -6.67
CA ALA A 37 -4.95 5.87 -7.02
C ALA A 37 -5.77 6.80 -6.10
N PRO A 38 -5.15 7.78 -5.42
CA PRO A 38 -5.87 8.67 -4.51
C PRO A 38 -6.83 9.62 -5.26
N VAL A 39 -6.48 9.94 -6.51
CA VAL A 39 -7.24 10.76 -7.44
C VAL A 39 -7.03 10.22 -8.86
N GLN A 40 -8.01 10.40 -9.73
CA GLN A 40 -7.85 10.18 -11.17
C GLN A 40 -7.70 11.55 -11.84
N PRO A 41 -6.47 12.03 -12.09
CA PRO A 41 -6.26 13.37 -12.63
C PRO A 41 -6.87 13.57 -14.01
N ASN A 42 -7.09 12.47 -14.73
CA ASN A 42 -7.67 12.41 -16.07
C ASN A 42 -9.11 11.88 -16.05
N GLU A 43 -9.86 12.11 -14.96
CA GLU A 43 -11.27 11.77 -14.88
C GLU A 43 -12.07 12.55 -15.94
N LEU A 44 -12.69 11.83 -16.86
CA LEU A 44 -13.53 12.40 -17.91
C LEU A 44 -15.00 12.28 -17.52
N VAL A 45 -15.79 13.28 -17.90
CA VAL A 45 -17.25 13.24 -17.73
C VAL A 45 -17.82 12.01 -18.47
N PRO A 46 -18.68 11.20 -17.84
CA PRO A 46 -19.36 10.10 -18.51
C PRO A 46 -20.06 10.58 -19.79
N GLY A 47 -19.76 9.93 -20.92
CA GLY A 47 -20.31 10.26 -22.24
C GLY A 47 -19.44 11.14 -23.13
N LEU A 48 -18.33 11.72 -22.63
CA LEU A 48 -17.40 12.49 -23.46
C LEU A 48 -16.81 11.66 -24.63
N ALA A 49 -16.68 10.34 -24.43
CA ALA A 49 -16.17 9.40 -25.40
C ALA A 49 -17.25 8.78 -26.31
N ALA A 50 -18.54 9.10 -26.13
CA ALA A 50 -19.63 8.44 -26.83
C ALA A 50 -19.48 8.60 -28.36
N GLY A 51 -19.26 7.49 -29.04
CA GLY A 51 -19.13 7.41 -30.51
C GLY A 51 -17.73 7.68 -31.08
N HIS A 52 -16.73 8.03 -30.27
CA HIS A 52 -15.43 8.51 -30.77
C HIS A 52 -14.19 7.91 -30.10
N GLY A 53 -14.32 6.83 -29.33
CA GLY A 53 -13.17 6.13 -28.72
C GLY A 53 -12.50 6.86 -27.54
N GLY A 54 -12.95 8.08 -27.21
CA GLY A 54 -12.46 8.87 -26.09
C GLY A 54 -11.06 9.46 -26.31
N PRO A 55 -10.75 10.61 -25.70
CA PRO A 55 -9.45 11.27 -25.90
C PRO A 55 -8.30 10.60 -25.13
N ILE A 56 -8.61 9.64 -24.25
CA ILE A 56 -7.67 9.06 -23.30
C ILE A 56 -7.80 7.54 -23.37
N ALA A 57 -6.67 6.86 -23.59
CA ALA A 57 -6.62 5.41 -23.51
C ALA A 57 -6.87 4.96 -22.06
N ALA A 58 -7.89 4.14 -21.87
CA ALA A 58 -8.31 3.64 -20.55
C ALA A 58 -7.20 2.81 -19.87
N GLU A 59 -6.41 2.08 -20.66
CA GLU A 59 -5.33 1.20 -20.17
C GLU A 59 -3.98 1.90 -20.00
N HIS A 60 -3.93 3.22 -20.19
CA HIS A 60 -2.69 3.96 -20.03
C HIS A 60 -2.26 3.96 -18.55
N PRO A 61 -0.99 3.62 -18.22
CA PRO A 61 -0.55 3.44 -16.83
C PRO A 61 -0.78 4.64 -15.90
N PHE A 62 -0.82 5.85 -16.46
CA PHE A 62 -1.05 7.09 -15.72
C PHE A 62 -2.54 7.44 -15.51
N ASN A 63 -3.45 6.60 -16.00
CA ASN A 63 -4.90 6.76 -15.88
C ASN A 63 -5.56 5.60 -15.13
N LEU A 64 -4.76 4.65 -14.64
CA LEU A 64 -5.28 3.52 -13.90
C LEU A 64 -5.83 3.98 -12.54
N SER A 65 -6.94 3.35 -12.14
CA SER A 65 -7.52 3.56 -10.81
C SER A 65 -6.74 2.85 -9.71
N HIS A 66 -5.86 1.92 -10.07
CA HIS A 66 -5.04 1.13 -9.17
C HIS A 66 -3.86 0.49 -9.90
N TRP A 67 -2.91 -0.02 -9.12
CA TRP A 67 -1.79 -0.84 -9.59
C TRP A 67 -1.71 -2.12 -8.76
N ASP A 68 -1.61 -3.25 -9.43
CA ASP A 68 -1.46 -4.56 -8.82
C ASP A 68 0.01 -4.98 -8.84
N ILE A 69 0.50 -5.38 -7.68
CA ILE A 69 1.88 -5.82 -7.48
C ILE A 69 1.84 -7.29 -7.07
N ALA A 70 2.34 -8.13 -7.98
CA ALA A 70 2.45 -9.57 -7.76
C ALA A 70 3.53 -9.88 -6.71
N PRO A 71 3.26 -10.79 -5.76
CA PRO A 71 4.26 -11.20 -4.78
C PRO A 71 5.39 -11.96 -5.47
N HIS A 72 6.64 -11.58 -5.21
CA HIS A 72 7.80 -12.39 -5.59
C HIS A 72 8.81 -12.45 -4.42
N PRO A 73 9.46 -13.60 -4.17
CA PRO A 73 10.44 -13.71 -3.11
C PRO A 73 11.52 -12.63 -3.22
N GLY A 74 11.78 -11.94 -2.11
CA GLY A 74 12.74 -10.84 -2.05
C GLY A 74 12.22 -9.50 -2.56
N LEU A 75 10.97 -9.39 -3.04
CA LEU A 75 10.37 -8.10 -3.36
C LEU A 75 10.15 -7.30 -2.09
N LEU A 76 10.77 -6.12 -2.02
CA LEU A 76 10.41 -5.08 -1.08
C LEU A 76 9.59 -4.01 -1.81
N VAL A 77 8.33 -3.84 -1.43
CA VAL A 77 7.51 -2.71 -1.87
C VAL A 77 7.54 -1.64 -0.79
N LEU A 78 7.89 -0.41 -1.14
CA LEU A 78 7.86 0.75 -0.25
C LEU A 78 6.90 1.79 -0.85
N PHE A 79 5.95 2.27 -0.05
CA PHE A 79 4.94 3.22 -0.51
C PHE A 79 4.54 4.19 0.62
N PRO A 80 4.03 5.40 0.28
CA PRO A 80 3.53 6.33 1.29
C PRO A 80 2.41 5.69 2.11
N SER A 81 2.50 5.75 3.44
CA SER A 81 1.53 5.10 4.35
C SER A 81 0.10 5.61 4.21
N ARG A 82 -0.08 6.83 3.67
CA ARG A 82 -1.39 7.43 3.36
C ARG A 82 -2.04 6.84 2.10
N LEU A 83 -1.28 6.11 1.28
CA LEU A 83 -1.82 5.49 0.07
C LEU A 83 -2.74 4.33 0.47
N ASP A 84 -4.00 4.44 0.07
CA ASP A 84 -4.95 3.35 0.27
C ASP A 84 -4.49 2.11 -0.50
N HIS A 85 -4.49 0.99 0.18
CA HIS A 85 -4.08 -0.29 -0.39
C HIS A 85 -4.96 -1.43 0.15
N SER A 86 -4.98 -2.53 -0.58
CA SER A 86 -5.69 -3.75 -0.22
C SER A 86 -4.89 -4.96 -0.66
N VAL A 87 -5.12 -6.11 -0.03
CA VAL A 87 -4.56 -7.39 -0.45
C VAL A 87 -5.68 -8.25 -0.97
N LEU A 88 -5.62 -8.61 -2.25
CA LEU A 88 -6.66 -9.42 -2.88
C LEU A 88 -6.63 -10.87 -2.36
N VAL A 89 -7.75 -11.57 -2.55
CA VAL A 89 -7.89 -12.99 -2.24
C VAL A 89 -6.79 -13.78 -2.94
N ASN A 90 -6.19 -14.72 -2.23
CA ASN A 90 -5.28 -15.67 -2.84
C ASN A 90 -6.08 -16.63 -3.75
N GLY A 91 -5.81 -16.60 -5.06
CA GLY A 91 -6.56 -17.39 -6.04
C GLY A 91 -6.18 -18.87 -6.06
N ASP A 92 -5.03 -19.23 -5.49
CA ASP A 92 -4.58 -20.62 -5.37
C ASP A 92 -4.51 -21.03 -3.89
N PRO A 93 -5.41 -21.91 -3.41
CA PRO A 93 -5.44 -22.35 -2.02
C PRO A 93 -4.26 -23.25 -1.64
N GLU A 94 -3.54 -23.82 -2.61
CA GLU A 94 -2.38 -24.68 -2.37
C GLU A 94 -1.08 -23.87 -2.26
N LEU A 95 -1.09 -22.60 -2.68
CA LEU A 95 0.05 -21.71 -2.60
C LEU A 95 -0.01 -20.84 -1.35
N LEU A 96 0.96 -21.02 -0.46
CA LEU A 96 1.08 -20.18 0.74
C LEU A 96 1.78 -18.86 0.41
N ARG A 97 1.05 -17.74 0.51
CA ARG A 97 1.61 -16.38 0.42
C ARG A 97 2.05 -15.86 1.80
N CYS A 98 3.35 -15.68 1.97
CA CYS A 98 4.00 -15.18 3.18
C CYS A 98 4.65 -13.83 2.91
N SER A 99 4.40 -12.86 3.79
CA SER A 99 5.03 -11.54 3.74
C SER A 99 5.26 -10.97 5.13
N ILE A 100 6.18 -10.01 5.22
CA ILE A 100 6.42 -9.20 6.43
C ILE A 100 5.99 -7.78 6.09
N SER A 101 5.01 -7.25 6.82
CA SER A 101 4.55 -5.86 6.68
C SER A 101 5.03 -5.03 7.86
N PHE A 102 5.51 -3.81 7.60
CA PHE A 102 6.05 -2.93 8.63
C PHE A 102 5.98 -1.46 8.19
N ASP A 103 6.07 -0.57 9.17
CA ASP A 103 5.93 0.87 9.00
C ASP A 103 7.18 1.63 9.44
N PHE A 104 7.38 2.79 8.83
CA PHE A 104 8.40 3.77 9.19
C PHE A 104 7.75 5.05 9.70
N ALA A 105 8.02 5.39 10.95
CA ALA A 105 7.75 6.70 11.51
C ALA A 105 9.00 7.57 11.38
N LEU A 106 8.90 8.67 10.64
CA LEU A 106 9.94 9.69 10.61
C LEU A 106 9.81 10.56 11.86
N THR A 107 10.91 10.74 12.58
CA THR A 107 10.96 11.53 13.81
C THR A 107 11.94 12.68 13.66
N ALA A 108 11.75 13.71 14.48
CA ALA A 108 12.74 14.74 14.68
C ALA A 108 14.09 14.11 15.12
N PRO A 109 15.22 14.71 14.75
CA PRO A 109 16.53 14.31 15.27
C PRO A 109 16.58 14.48 16.79
N ALA A 110 17.52 13.77 17.45
CA ALA A 110 17.71 13.86 18.90
C ALA A 110 18.13 15.26 19.36
N ASP A 111 18.94 15.93 18.55
CA ASP A 111 19.52 17.24 18.83
C ASP A 111 19.07 18.29 17.80
N GLY A 112 19.00 19.55 18.22
CA GLY A 112 18.59 20.68 17.40
C GLY A 112 17.12 21.06 17.58
N GLN A 113 16.67 22.09 16.87
CA GLN A 113 15.25 22.45 16.87
C GLN A 113 14.47 21.45 16.00
N PRO A 114 13.39 20.83 16.53
CA PRO A 114 12.60 19.92 15.75
C PRO A 114 11.93 20.69 14.60
N PRO A 115 11.96 20.16 13.36
CA PRO A 115 11.18 20.76 12.28
C PRO A 115 9.70 20.68 12.63
N GLU A 116 8.95 21.69 12.21
CA GLU A 116 7.50 21.71 12.33
C GLU A 116 6.92 20.41 11.71
N TYR A 117 5.97 19.77 12.38
CA TYR A 117 5.22 18.59 11.93
C TYR A 117 5.90 17.21 12.03
N LEU A 118 7.15 17.06 12.47
CA LEU A 118 7.70 15.72 12.77
C LEU A 118 7.31 15.23 14.18
N ALA A 119 7.11 13.93 14.30
CA ALA A 119 6.99 13.28 15.60
C ALA A 119 8.26 13.51 16.44
N PRO A 120 8.18 13.64 17.78
CA PRO A 120 9.36 13.81 18.62
C PRO A 120 10.29 12.60 18.51
N HIS A 121 11.57 12.77 18.84
CA HIS A 121 12.55 11.68 18.82
C HIS A 121 12.10 10.50 19.72
N PRO A 122 12.30 9.22 19.34
CA PRO A 122 11.76 8.07 20.08
C PRO A 122 12.18 7.97 21.55
N THR A 123 13.30 8.57 21.93
CA THR A 123 13.81 8.55 23.32
C THR A 123 12.92 9.29 24.32
N VAL A 124 12.04 10.19 23.86
CA VAL A 124 11.10 10.91 24.74
C VAL A 124 9.70 10.29 24.73
N TRP A 125 9.50 9.18 23.99
CA TRP A 125 8.21 8.50 23.95
C TRP A 125 7.98 7.76 25.25
N THR A 126 6.74 7.79 25.73
CA THR A 126 6.36 6.97 26.89
C THR A 126 6.15 5.53 26.42
N PRO A 127 6.89 4.54 26.93
CA PRO A 127 6.66 3.15 26.57
C PRO A 127 5.24 2.75 26.94
N GLN A 128 4.54 2.08 26.02
CA GLN A 128 3.30 1.43 26.39
C GLN A 128 3.64 0.33 27.39
N SER A 129 3.13 0.45 28.62
CA SER A 129 3.27 -0.61 29.61
C SER A 129 2.67 -1.89 29.03
N ALA A 130 3.43 -2.98 29.01
CA ALA A 130 2.93 -4.28 28.64
C ALA A 130 1.89 -4.73 29.68
N ARG A 131 0.65 -4.24 29.60
CA ARG A 131 -0.48 -4.91 30.22
C ARG A 131 -0.81 -6.08 29.32
N VAL A 132 -0.22 -7.21 29.69
CA VAL A 132 -0.64 -8.54 29.28
C VAL A 132 -2.12 -8.68 29.63
N ASN A 133 -2.95 -8.87 28.61
CA ASN A 133 -4.25 -9.52 28.78
C ASN A 133 -4.03 -11.02 28.66
#